data_AF-A0A0G1G6J1-F1
#
_entry.id   AF-A0A0G1G6J1-F1
#
_cell.length_a   1.000
_cell.length_b   1.000
_cell.length_c   1.000
_cell.angle_alpha   90.00
_cell.angle_beta   90.00
_cell.angle_gamma   90.00
#
_symmetry.space_group_name_H-M   'P 1'
#
loop_
_entity.id
_entity.type
_entity.pdbx_description
1 polymer ?
#
loop_
_entity_poly.entity_id
_entity_poly.type
_entity_poly.pdbx_seq_one_letter_code
_entity_poly.pdbx_strand_id
1 'polypeptide(L)'
;MNYRLNDNQPFRMAKVIIMAGFAIVAYMLYNLTVSIYENYQIDSTIKSFEERNTTLEEENLEKIDSYKYYTSDQYIEKIAKQNLGLINDGEQVIIIAQDDNDTVLEAEYEEAQTLALRNSWSNPRKWMEFFLNENPFKY
;
A
#
# COMPACT_ATOMS: atom_id res chain seq x y z
N MET A 1 31.96 22.09 83.33
CA MET A 1 32.08 22.64 81.97
C MET A 1 31.85 21.49 81.00
N ASN A 2 30.66 21.35 80.40
CA ASN A 2 30.38 20.27 79.45
C ASN A 2 29.93 20.90 78.13
N TYR A 3 30.79 20.89 77.12
CA TYR A 3 30.44 21.26 75.76
C TYR A 3 30.06 19.99 75.01
N ARG A 4 28.76 19.83 74.72
CA ARG A 4 28.26 18.79 73.81
C ARG A 4 28.47 19.28 72.38
N LEU A 5 29.48 18.74 71.70
CA LEU A 5 29.66 18.90 70.27
C LEU A 5 28.57 18.09 69.55
N ASN A 6 27.65 18.80 68.90
CA ASN A 6 26.60 18.22 68.08
C ASN A 6 27.18 17.81 66.71
N ASP A 7 27.81 16.64 66.67
CA ASP A 7 28.58 16.15 65.53
C ASP A 7 27.72 15.31 64.55
N ASN A 8 26.69 15.92 63.95
CA ASN A 8 25.80 15.26 62.98
C ASN A 8 25.47 16.12 61.73
N GLN A 9 26.09 17.29 61.58
CA GLN A 9 25.79 18.24 60.50
C GLN A 9 26.29 17.80 59.10
N PRO A 10 27.52 17.27 58.90
CA PRO A 10 28.02 16.97 57.54
C PRO A 10 27.22 15.85 56.86
N PHE A 11 26.79 14.84 57.62
CA PHE A 11 26.02 13.71 57.09
C PHE A 11 24.60 14.07 56.62
N ARG A 12 23.98 15.11 57.19
CA ARG A 12 22.65 15.58 56.75
C ARG A 12 22.73 16.39 55.46
N MET A 13 23.74 17.25 55.32
CA MET A 13 23.94 18.06 54.11
C MET A 13 24.30 17.19 52.90
N ALA A 14 25.17 16.20 53.06
CA ALA A 14 25.50 15.26 51.98
C ALA A 14 24.27 14.52 51.44
N LYS A 15 23.36 14.08 52.32
CA LYS A 15 22.11 13.41 51.94
C LYS A 15 21.18 14.34 51.13
N VAL A 16 21.07 15.61 51.51
CA VAL A 16 20.26 16.60 50.78
C VAL A 16 20.85 16.86 49.39
N ILE A 17 22.17 16.99 49.27
CA ILE A 17 22.85 17.19 47.98
C ILE A 17 22.64 15.98 47.07
N ILE A 18 22.78 14.77 47.60
CA ILE A 18 22.54 13.53 46.82
C ILE A 18 21.08 13.45 46.37
N MET A 19 20.13 13.77 47.26
CA MET A 19 18.71 13.78 46.92
C MET A 19 18.36 14.83 45.86
N ALA A 20 18.95 16.03 45.96
CA ALA A 20 18.79 17.08 44.97
C ALA A 20 19.40 16.69 43.61
N GLY A 21 20.60 16.11 43.62
CA GLY A 21 21.24 15.59 42.41
C GLY A 21 20.41 14.49 41.75
N PHE A 22 19.87 13.56 42.54
CA PHE A 22 18.98 12.51 42.04
C PHE A 22 17.70 13.10 41.45
N ALA A 23 17.10 14.09 42.08
CA ALA A 23 15.91 14.77 41.56
C ALA A 23 16.19 15.46 40.22
N ILE A 24 17.34 16.11 40.07
CA ILE A 24 17.76 16.74 38.81
C ILE A 24 17.92 15.68 37.72
N VAL A 25 18.62 14.57 38.00
CA VAL A 25 18.80 13.48 37.03
C VAL A 25 17.45 12.88 36.62
N ALA A 26 16.56 12.62 37.58
CA ALA A 26 15.21 12.13 37.30
C ALA A 26 14.41 13.10 36.43
N TYR A 27 14.50 14.41 36.69
CA TYR A 27 13.86 15.44 35.89
C TYR A 27 14.42 15.50 34.46
N MET A 28 15.75 15.37 34.31
CA MET A 28 16.38 15.33 32.98
C MET A 28 15.95 14.10 32.19
N LEU A 29 15.92 12.92 32.83
CA LEU A 29 15.45 11.69 32.20
C LEU A 29 13.99 11.81 31.76
N TYR A 30 13.13 12.37 32.61
CA TYR A 30 11.73 12.63 32.27
C TYR A 30 11.59 13.52 31.03
N ASN A 31 12.28 14.68 31.01
CA ASN A 31 12.23 15.59 29.86
C ASN A 31 12.77 14.95 28.59
N LEU A 32 13.84 14.16 28.69
CA LEU A 32 14.40 13.44 27.55
C LEU A 32 13.39 12.43 27.01
N THR A 33 12.76 11.64 27.87
CA THR A 33 11.72 10.67 27.45
C THR A 33 10.56 11.36 26.76
N VAL A 34 10.04 12.45 27.32
CA VAL A 34 8.95 13.23 26.71
C VAL A 34 9.37 13.79 25.35
N SER A 35 10.54 14.41 25.26
CA SER A 35 11.04 15.00 24.01
C SER A 35 11.24 13.94 22.92
N ILE A 36 11.76 12.76 23.26
CA ILE A 36 11.88 11.65 22.30
C ILE A 36 10.50 11.24 21.79
N TYR A 37 9.52 11.07 22.69
CA TYR A 37 8.17 10.67 22.32
C TYR A 37 7.49 11.71 21.40
N GLU A 38 7.61 13.00 21.73
CA GLU A 38 7.10 14.10 20.91
C GLU A 38 7.74 14.13 19.53
N ASN A 39 9.06 13.98 19.43
CA ASN A 39 9.76 13.93 18.14
C ASN A 39 9.27 12.77 17.26
N TYR A 40 9.13 11.56 17.82
CA TYR A 40 8.58 10.43 17.08
C TYR A 40 7.17 10.70 16.57
N GLN A 41 6.32 11.33 17.38
CA GLN A 41 4.96 11.67 16.98
C GLN A 41 4.94 12.70 15.85
N ILE A 42 5.79 13.73 15.92
CA ILE A 42 5.95 14.75 14.89
C ILE A 42 6.44 14.11 13.58
N ASP A 43 7.50 13.31 13.61
CA ASP A 43 8.05 12.66 12.43
C ASP A 43 7.02 11.72 11.76
N SER A 44 6.26 10.96 12.56
CA SER A 44 5.19 10.11 12.04
C SER A 44 4.09 10.93 11.36
N THR A 45 3.78 12.10 11.91
CA THR A 45 2.77 13.01 11.38
C THR A 45 3.24 13.61 10.06
N ILE A 46 4.49 14.07 9.99
CA ILE A 46 5.11 14.58 8.75
C ILE A 46 5.05 13.51 7.65
N LYS A 47 5.52 12.29 7.94
CA LYS A 47 5.48 11.19 6.98
C LYS A 47 4.07 10.89 6.49
N SER A 48 3.08 10.90 7.39
CA SER A 48 1.69 10.67 7.01
C SER A 48 1.12 11.78 6.11
N PHE A 49 1.56 13.03 6.30
CA PHE A 49 1.16 14.14 5.45
C PHE A 49 1.85 14.09 4.09
N GLU A 50 3.13 13.72 4.04
CA GLU A 50 3.86 13.52 2.79
C GLU A 50 3.21 12.42 1.95
N GLU A 51 2.93 11.26 2.54
CA GLU A 51 2.26 10.15 1.86
C GLU A 51 0.89 10.56 1.33
N ARG A 52 0.09 11.26 2.14
CA ARG A 52 -1.23 11.78 1.72
C ARG A 52 -1.11 12.78 0.57
N ASN A 53 -0.10 13.64 0.57
CA ASN A 53 0.11 14.58 -0.53
C ASN A 53 0.46 13.84 -1.82
N THR A 54 1.36 12.85 -1.76
CA THR A 54 1.70 12.02 -2.93
C THR A 54 0.48 11.30 -3.48
N THR A 55 -0.33 10.65 -2.62
CA THR A 55 -1.58 10.00 -3.06
C THR A 55 -2.55 11.00 -3.68
N LEU A 56 -2.71 12.19 -3.10
CA LEU A 56 -3.59 13.23 -3.65
C LEU A 56 -3.10 13.76 -5.01
N GLU A 57 -1.79 13.88 -5.21
CA GLU A 57 -1.21 14.26 -6.49
C GLU A 57 -1.47 13.19 -7.55
N GLU A 58 -1.26 11.92 -7.23
CA GLU A 58 -1.55 10.78 -8.12
C GLU A 58 -3.03 10.73 -8.50
N GLU A 59 -3.94 10.84 -7.52
CA GLU A 59 -5.38 10.89 -7.76
C GLU A 59 -5.78 12.08 -8.65
N ASN A 60 -5.11 13.22 -8.50
CA ASN A 60 -5.40 14.41 -9.30
C ASN A 60 -4.99 14.17 -10.76
N LEU A 61 -3.80 13.61 -10.99
CA LEU A 61 -3.34 13.25 -12.32
C LEU A 61 -4.27 12.24 -12.99
N GLU A 62 -4.68 11.19 -12.28
CA GLU A 62 -5.63 10.19 -12.79
C GLU A 62 -6.98 10.82 -13.18
N LYS A 63 -7.50 11.71 -12.33
CA LYS A 63 -8.75 12.44 -12.60
C LYS A 63 -8.62 13.35 -13.82
N ILE A 64 -7.49 14.04 -13.98
CA ILE A 64 -7.21 14.89 -15.15
C ILE A 64 -7.15 14.04 -16.41
N ASP A 65 -6.48 12.89 -16.39
CA ASP A 65 -6.34 12.05 -17.57
C ASP A 65 -7.66 11.37 -17.94
N SER A 66 -8.44 10.94 -16.94
CA SER A 66 -9.81 10.47 -17.15
C SER A 66 -10.69 11.56 -17.77
N TYR A 67 -10.60 12.78 -17.25
CA TYR A 67 -11.34 13.92 -17.78
C TYR A 67 -10.96 14.21 -19.24
N LYS A 68 -9.67 14.23 -19.56
CA LYS A 68 -9.19 14.39 -20.95
C LYS A 68 -9.71 13.26 -21.86
N TYR A 69 -9.71 12.02 -21.38
CA TYR A 69 -10.23 10.90 -22.14
C TYR A 69 -11.72 11.08 -22.47
N TYR A 70 -12.55 11.38 -21.46
CA TYR A 70 -14.00 11.54 -21.66
C TYR A 70 -14.38 12.79 -22.45
N THR A 71 -13.53 13.81 -22.46
CA THR A 71 -13.73 15.02 -23.27
C THR A 71 -13.10 14.96 -24.65
N SER A 72 -12.33 13.90 -24.95
CA SER A 72 -11.67 13.75 -26.24
C SER A 72 -12.66 13.47 -27.37
N ASP A 73 -12.35 13.99 -28.55
CA ASP A 73 -13.13 13.74 -29.77
C ASP A 73 -13.23 12.23 -30.09
N GLN A 74 -12.19 11.46 -29.75
CA GLN A 74 -12.18 10.01 -29.90
C GLN A 74 -13.23 9.31 -29.03
N TYR A 75 -13.41 9.74 -27.77
CA TYR A 75 -14.44 9.19 -26.91
C TYR A 75 -15.84 9.58 -27.38
N ILE A 76 -16.03 10.84 -27.80
CA ILE A 76 -17.28 11.33 -28.37
C ILE A 76 -17.65 10.54 -29.63
N GLU A 77 -16.69 10.33 -30.53
CA GLU A 77 -16.87 9.56 -31.76
C GLU A 77 -17.18 8.08 -31.46
N LYS A 78 -16.47 7.47 -30.51
CA LYS A 78 -16.75 6.09 -30.07
C LYS A 78 -18.18 5.96 -29.56
N ILE A 79 -18.63 6.87 -28.71
CA ILE A 79 -19.99 6.86 -28.15
C ILE A 79 -21.03 7.14 -29.24
N ALA A 80 -20.77 8.06 -30.17
CA ALA A 80 -21.65 8.35 -31.31
C ALA A 80 -21.81 7.11 -32.21
N LYS A 81 -20.71 6.42 -32.54
CA LYS A 81 -20.73 5.18 -33.33
C LYS A 81 -21.46 4.05 -32.60
N GLN A 82 -21.18 3.84 -31.32
CA GLN A 82 -21.76 2.75 -30.53
C GLN A 82 -23.25 2.93 -30.24
N ASN A 83 -23.67 4.15 -29.85
CA ASN A 83 -25.04 4.37 -29.37
C ASN A 83 -25.99 4.92 -30.43
N LEU A 84 -25.48 5.67 -31.40
CA LEU A 84 -26.29 6.32 -32.43
C LEU A 84 -26.16 5.65 -33.79
N GLY A 85 -25.29 4.64 -33.92
CA GLY A 85 -25.04 3.94 -35.20
C GLY A 85 -24.55 4.88 -36.30
N LEU A 86 -23.96 6.02 -35.92
CA LEU A 86 -23.48 7.04 -36.86
C LEU A 86 -22.21 6.53 -37.53
N ILE A 87 -22.28 6.29 -38.83
CA ILE A 87 -21.17 5.84 -39.68
C ILE A 87 -20.79 7.01 -40.58
N ASN A 88 -19.51 7.35 -40.63
CA ASN A 88 -19.03 8.42 -41.51
C ASN A 88 -18.92 7.92 -42.97
N ASP A 89 -19.04 8.82 -43.95
CA ASP A 89 -18.92 8.48 -45.37
C ASP A 89 -17.54 7.85 -45.67
N GLY A 90 -17.55 6.60 -46.15
CA GLY A 90 -16.35 5.83 -46.48
C GLY A 90 -15.92 4.77 -45.47
N GLU A 91 -16.64 4.62 -44.34
CA GLU A 91 -16.32 3.65 -43.29
C GLU A 91 -17.07 2.31 -43.52
N GLN A 92 -16.36 1.17 -43.52
CA GLN A 92 -16.94 -0.16 -43.72
C GLN A 92 -17.33 -0.81 -42.38
N VAL A 93 -18.61 -1.14 -42.23
CA VAL A 93 -19.12 -1.87 -41.05
C VAL A 93 -19.09 -3.37 -41.30
N ILE A 94 -18.40 -4.10 -40.43
CA ILE A 94 -18.37 -5.57 -40.44
C ILE A 94 -19.44 -6.06 -39.46
N ILE A 95 -20.50 -6.66 -40.00
CA ILE A 95 -21.51 -7.35 -39.19
C ILE A 95 -21.04 -8.79 -39.05
N ILE A 96 -20.61 -9.17 -37.85
CA ILE A 96 -20.32 -10.57 -37.52
C ILE A 96 -21.67 -11.24 -37.27
N ALA A 97 -22.18 -11.95 -38.28
CA ALA A 97 -23.25 -12.91 -38.06
C ALA A 97 -22.64 -14.08 -37.29
N GLN A 98 -23.09 -14.28 -36.05
CA GLN A 98 -22.78 -15.49 -35.31
C GLN A 98 -23.45 -16.64 -36.06
N ASP A 99 -22.67 -17.36 -36.87
CA ASP A 99 -23.10 -18.64 -37.37
C ASP A 99 -23.02 -19.58 -36.17
N ASP A 100 -24.16 -20.08 -35.70
CA ASP A 100 -24.31 -20.96 -34.51
C ASP A 100 -23.61 -22.32 -34.67
N ASN A 101 -22.64 -22.43 -35.59
CA ASN A 101 -21.75 -23.56 -35.74
C ASN A 101 -20.55 -23.37 -34.80
N ASP A 102 -20.81 -23.31 -33.50
CA ASP A 102 -19.81 -23.55 -32.45
C ASP A 102 -19.42 -25.04 -32.49
N THR A 103 -18.72 -25.47 -33.54
CA THR A 103 -17.90 -26.67 -33.48
C THR A 103 -16.67 -26.33 -32.65
N VAL A 104 -16.86 -26.22 -31.34
CA VAL A 104 -15.76 -26.19 -30.38
C VAL A 104 -14.99 -27.48 -30.57
N LEU A 105 -13.73 -27.35 -30.96
CA LEU A 105 -12.85 -28.48 -31.22
C LEU A 105 -12.71 -29.27 -29.92
N GLU A 106 -12.78 -30.60 -29.98
CA GLU A 106 -12.73 -31.48 -28.80
C GLU A 106 -11.49 -31.21 -27.93
N ALA A 107 -10.38 -30.79 -28.55
CA ALA A 107 -9.17 -30.35 -27.88
C ALA A 107 -9.34 -29.09 -27.01
N GLU A 108 -10.20 -28.15 -27.42
CA GLU A 108 -10.47 -26.91 -26.69
C GLU A 108 -11.35 -27.17 -25.45
N TYR A 109 -12.30 -28.12 -25.55
CA TYR A 109 -13.06 -28.61 -24.39
C TYR A 109 -12.18 -29.35 -23.38
N GLU A 110 -11.23 -30.16 -23.84
CA GLU A 110 -10.30 -30.84 -22.94
C GLU A 110 -9.38 -29.85 -22.24
N GLU A 111 -8.84 -28.86 -22.96
CA GLU A 111 -7.99 -27.83 -22.36
C GLU A 111 -8.76 -26.99 -21.33
N ALA A 112 -9.97 -26.53 -21.65
CA ALA A 112 -10.82 -25.79 -20.72
C ALA A 112 -11.14 -26.58 -19.44
N GLN A 113 -11.39 -27.89 -19.55
CA GLN A 113 -11.62 -28.76 -18.39
C GLN A 113 -10.36 -28.93 -17.54
N THR A 114 -9.18 -29.13 -18.16
CA THR A 114 -7.92 -29.24 -17.41
C THR A 114 -7.57 -27.94 -16.68
N LEU A 115 -7.86 -26.78 -17.28
CA LEU A 115 -7.66 -25.47 -16.66
C LEU A 115 -8.62 -25.24 -15.49
N ALA A 116 -9.90 -25.61 -15.63
CA ALA A 116 -10.88 -25.54 -14.55
C ALA A 116 -10.50 -26.43 -13.36
N LEU A 117 -10.06 -27.66 -13.63
CA LEU A 117 -9.55 -28.59 -12.62
C LEU A 117 -8.30 -28.02 -11.92
N ARG A 118 -7.34 -27.46 -12.68
CA ARG A 118 -6.13 -26.83 -12.14
C ARG A 118 -6.47 -25.62 -11.27
N ASN A 119 -7.45 -24.81 -11.67
CA ASN A 119 -7.88 -23.63 -10.92
C ASN A 119 -8.48 -23.99 -9.56
N SER A 120 -9.17 -25.14 -9.45
CA SER A 120 -9.71 -25.65 -8.18
C SER A 120 -8.67 -26.12 -7.16
N TRP A 121 -7.39 -26.25 -7.55
CA TRP A 121 -6.34 -26.65 -6.62
C TRP A 121 -5.90 -25.51 -5.71
N SER A 122 -5.52 -25.86 -4.48
CA SER A 122 -4.87 -24.94 -3.55
C SER A 122 -3.52 -24.44 -4.10
N ASN A 123 -3.15 -23.19 -3.79
CA ASN A 123 -1.91 -22.58 -4.25
C ASN A 123 -0.64 -23.43 -4.01
N PRO A 124 -0.42 -24.08 -2.84
CA PRO A 124 0.78 -24.90 -2.62
C PRO A 124 0.91 -26.06 -3.62
N ARG A 125 -0.21 -26.70 -3.98
CA ARG A 125 -0.25 -27.80 -4.97
C ARG A 125 0.11 -27.31 -6.37
N LYS A 126 -0.35 -26.10 -6.75
CA LYS A 126 0.00 -25.47 -8.04
C LYS A 126 1.51 -25.23 -8.15
N TRP A 127 2.12 -24.71 -7.09
CA TRP A 127 3.58 -24.49 -7.03
C TRP A 127 4.35 -25.80 -7.09
N MET A 128 3.92 -26.82 -6.35
CA MET A 128 4.59 -28.13 -6.34
C MET A 128 4.59 -28.78 -7.73
N GLU A 129 3.46 -28.75 -8.43
CA GLU A 129 3.35 -29.25 -9.81
C GLU A 129 4.25 -28.47 -10.78
N PHE A 130 4.27 -27.15 -10.67
CA PHE A 130 5.09 -26.29 -11.52
C PHE A 130 6.60 -26.57 -11.41
N PHE A 131 7.09 -26.87 -10.20
CA PHE A 131 8.51 -27.11 -9.96
C PHE A 131 8.95 -28.56 -10.20
N LEU A 132 8.07 -29.54 -9.95
CA LEU A 132 8.41 -30.96 -9.96
C LEU A 132 8.01 -31.69 -11.25
N ASN A 133 7.05 -31.18 -12.03
CA ASN A 133 6.74 -31.72 -13.35
C ASN A 133 7.76 -31.21 -14.39
N GLU A 134 7.93 -31.95 -15.49
CA GLU A 134 8.81 -31.55 -16.60
C GLU A 134 8.22 -30.32 -17.30
N ASN A 135 8.67 -29.15 -16.84
CA ASN A 135 8.29 -27.88 -17.41
C ASN A 135 9.15 -27.61 -18.66
N PRO A 136 8.57 -27.39 -19.85
CA PRO A 136 9.32 -27.11 -21.08
C PRO A 136 10.13 -25.80 -21.03
N PHE A 137 9.96 -24.98 -19.98
CA PHE A 137 10.74 -23.76 -19.74
C PHE A 137 11.91 -23.94 -18.76
N LYS A 138 12.23 -25.18 -18.39
CA LYS A 138 13.35 -25.53 -17.52
C LYS A 138 14.63 -25.65 -18.37
N TYR A 139 15.28 -24.51 -18.63
CA TYR A 139 16.67 -24.45 -19.11
C TYR A 139 17.65 -24.50 -17.94
#